data_AF-A0A6N2V0P9-F1
#
_entry.id   AF-A0A6N2V0P9-F1
#
_cell.length_a   1.000
_cell.length_b   1.000
_cell.length_c   1.000
_cell.angle_alpha   90.00
_cell.angle_beta   90.00
_cell.angle_gamma   90.00
#
_symmetry.space_group_name_H-M   'P 1'
#
loop_
_entity.id
_entity.type
_entity.pdbx_description
1 polymer ?
#
loop_
_entity_poly.entity_id
_entity_poly.type
_entity_poly.pdbx_seq_one_letter_code
_entity_poly.pdbx_strand_id
1 'polypeptide(L)'
;MYGLHKTILVLVTLLCWGISFIFKVDYSIIASEGITIISIILAIYMTSFSSLVSSKLADKMSKTQDKQLRGKSELGVLKGYLNVAVKFGIVNIVIGCILLLMKNKLKANINRNIVYNILSATGISSLADNIFLMYVLFIFMINRQLWNK
;
A
#
# COMPACT_ATOMS: atom_id res chain seq x y z
N MET A 1 3.72 12.67 -3.09
CA MET A 1 4.52 11.88 -2.14
C MET A 1 5.81 12.63 -1.87
N TYR A 2 6.21 12.74 -0.60
CA TYR A 2 7.49 13.36 -0.25
C TYR A 2 8.64 12.47 -0.73
N GLY A 3 9.75 13.08 -1.15
CA GLY A 3 10.91 12.36 -1.65
C GLY A 3 11.44 11.32 -0.66
N LEU A 4 11.56 11.71 0.62
CA LEU A 4 12.01 10.82 1.69
C LEU A 4 11.09 9.61 1.87
N HIS A 5 9.76 9.81 1.85
CA HIS A 5 8.80 8.71 2.00
C HIS A 5 8.84 7.77 0.79
N LYS A 6 9.11 8.31 -0.41
CA LYS A 6 9.31 7.51 -1.62
C LYS A 6 10.59 6.65 -1.52
N THR A 7 11.68 7.21 -1.00
CA THR A 7 12.93 6.47 -0.78
C THR A 7 12.74 5.36 0.26
N ILE A 8 12.05 5.64 1.37
CA ILE A 8 11.74 4.63 2.38
C ILE A 8 10.84 3.53 1.80
N LEU A 9 9.83 3.89 1.01
CA LEU A 9 8.96 2.91 0.35
C LEU A 9 9.79 1.95 -0.51
N VAL A 10 10.65 2.46 -1.39
CA VAL A 10 11.52 1.63 -2.24
C VAL A 10 12.43 0.73 -1.40
N LEU A 11 12.95 1.25 -0.29
CA LEU A 11 13.82 0.49 0.61
C LEU A 11 13.05 -0.64 1.31
N VAL A 12 11.83 -0.38 1.79
CA VAL A 12 10.93 -1.40 2.37
C VAL A 12 10.58 -2.46 1.33
N THR A 13 10.20 -2.06 0.12
CA THR A 13 9.90 -2.99 -0.98
C THR A 13 11.09 -3.92 -1.24
N LEU A 14 12.30 -3.37 -1.42
CA LEU A 14 13.51 -4.14 -1.74
C LEU A 14 13.93 -5.08 -0.61
N LEU A 15 13.86 -4.63 0.65
CA LEU A 15 14.18 -5.47 1.80
C LEU A 15 13.18 -6.62 1.96
N CYS A 16 11.88 -6.32 1.96
CA CYS A 16 10.85 -7.35 2.09
C CYS A 16 10.87 -8.33 0.91
N TRP A 17 11.06 -7.82 -0.31
CA TRP A 17 11.16 -8.66 -1.50
C TRP A 17 12.41 -9.55 -1.46
N GLY A 18 13.58 -8.98 -1.15
CA GLY A 18 14.85 -9.73 -1.08
C GLY A 18 14.84 -10.81 -0.01
N ILE A 19 14.39 -10.48 1.20
CA ILE A 19 14.24 -11.46 2.29
C ILE A 19 13.24 -12.55 1.87
N SER A 20 12.08 -12.17 1.34
CA SER A 20 11.07 -13.16 0.93
C SER A 20 11.58 -14.09 -0.17
N PHE A 21 12.37 -13.56 -1.11
CA PHE A 21 12.96 -14.34 -2.20
C PHE A 21 14.06 -15.30 -1.71
N ILE A 22 14.99 -14.84 -0.86
CA ILE A 22 16.08 -15.66 -0.31
C ILE A 22 15.52 -16.80 0.55
N PHE A 23 14.56 -16.50 1.42
CA PHE A 23 13.96 -17.49 2.33
C PHE A 23 12.85 -18.32 1.68
N LYS A 24 12.51 -18.06 0.40
CA LYS A 24 11.42 -18.72 -0.34
C LYS A 24 10.11 -18.75 0.46
N VAL A 25 9.76 -17.60 1.04
CA VAL A 25 8.57 -17.48 1.88
C VAL A 25 7.34 -17.74 1.01
N ASP A 26 6.37 -18.48 1.55
CA ASP A 26 5.15 -18.85 0.86
C ASP A 26 3.98 -17.95 1.26
N TYR A 27 3.74 -16.91 0.46
CA TYR A 27 2.67 -15.94 0.67
C TYR A 27 1.28 -16.57 0.58
N SER A 28 1.12 -17.70 -0.12
CA SER A 28 -0.18 -18.38 -0.24
C SER A 28 -0.71 -18.91 1.10
N ILE A 29 0.14 -18.97 2.13
CA ILE A 29 -0.25 -19.33 3.50
C ILE A 29 -1.07 -18.21 4.12
N ILE A 30 -0.69 -16.95 3.88
CA ILE A 30 -1.29 -15.76 4.49
C ILE A 30 -2.04 -14.86 3.49
N ALA A 31 -2.19 -15.32 2.24
CA ALA A 31 -2.74 -14.50 1.16
C ALA A 31 -4.21 -14.13 1.42
N SER A 32 -4.99 -15.02 2.04
CA SER A 32 -6.40 -14.76 2.35
C SER A 32 -6.55 -13.63 3.39
N GLU A 33 -5.74 -13.71 4.44
CA GLU A 33 -5.62 -12.72 5.50
C GLU A 33 -5.10 -11.40 4.94
N GLY A 34 -4.06 -11.46 4.10
CA GLY A 34 -3.49 -10.31 3.40
C GLY A 34 -4.51 -9.58 2.53
N ILE A 35 -5.27 -10.31 1.70
CA ILE A 35 -6.35 -9.74 0.87
C ILE A 35 -7.40 -9.06 1.76
N THR A 36 -7.78 -9.68 2.88
CA THR A 36 -8.78 -9.15 3.80
C THR A 36 -8.31 -7.84 4.43
N ILE A 37 -7.10 -7.82 4.95
CA ILE A 37 -6.49 -6.62 5.54
C ILE A 37 -6.42 -5.48 4.51
N ILE A 38 -5.94 -5.78 3.30
CA ILE A 38 -5.84 -4.78 2.22
C ILE A 38 -7.20 -4.24 1.82
N SER A 39 -8.22 -5.10 1.75
CA SER A 39 -9.59 -4.69 1.43
C SER A 39 -10.15 -3.73 2.48
N ILE A 40 -9.91 -4.00 3.77
CA ILE A 40 -10.28 -3.09 4.86
C ILE A 40 -9.54 -1.76 4.73
N ILE A 41 -8.23 -1.79 4.50
CA ILE A 41 -7.40 -0.59 4.35
C ILE A 41 -7.89 0.28 3.18
N LEU A 42 -8.21 -0.34 2.04
CA LEU A 42 -8.75 0.35 0.87
C LEU A 42 -10.11 0.99 1.16
N ALA A 43 -11.00 0.30 1.88
CA ALA A 43 -12.29 0.84 2.29
C ALA A 43 -12.13 2.05 3.22
N ILE A 44 -11.18 1.98 4.17
CA ILE A 44 -10.84 3.09 5.05
C ILE A 44 -10.32 4.27 4.23
N TYR A 45 -9.40 4.05 3.29
CA TYR A 45 -8.91 5.12 2.42
C TYR A 45 -10.02 5.81 1.64
N MET A 46 -10.95 5.05 1.07
CA MET A 46 -12.07 5.61 0.31
C MET A 46 -13.01 6.42 1.21
N THR A 47 -13.31 5.90 2.41
CA THR A 47 -14.18 6.54 3.38
C THR A 47 -13.56 7.83 3.93
N SER A 48 -12.30 7.75 4.39
CA SER A 48 -11.54 8.89 4.90
C SER A 48 -11.35 9.97 3.85
N PHE A 49 -11.04 9.60 2.60
CA PHE A 49 -10.90 10.57 1.52
C PHE A 49 -12.24 11.24 1.16
N SER A 50 -13.33 10.48 1.07
CA SER A 50 -14.67 11.02 0.76
C SER A 50 -15.14 12.00 1.84
N SER A 51 -14.95 11.63 3.12
CA SER A 51 -15.22 12.50 4.27
C SER A 51 -14.37 13.77 4.22
N LEU A 52 -13.09 13.64 3.87
CA LEU A 52 -12.16 14.76 3.79
C LEU A 52 -12.56 15.73 2.69
N VAL A 53 -12.84 15.25 1.47
CA VAL A 53 -13.19 16.07 0.30
C VAL A 53 -14.44 16.92 0.54
N SER A 54 -15.40 16.41 1.31
CA SER A 54 -16.64 17.12 1.67
C SER A 54 -16.46 18.19 2.76
N SER A 55 -15.29 18.22 3.43
CA SER A 55 -15.07 19.05 4.60
C SER A 55 -14.45 20.43 4.28
N LYS A 56 -14.65 21.40 5.18
CA LYS A 56 -13.93 22.70 5.16
C LYS A 56 -12.41 22.54 5.20
N LEU A 57 -11.92 21.40 5.69
CA LEU A 57 -10.51 21.04 5.72
C LEU A 57 -9.95 20.75 4.31
N ALA A 58 -10.74 20.16 3.40
CA ALA A 58 -10.31 19.99 2.01
C ALA A 58 -10.22 21.31 1.24
N ASP A 59 -11.14 22.24 1.48
CA ASP A 59 -11.08 23.57 0.86
C ASP A 59 -9.87 24.39 1.36
N LYS A 60 -9.47 24.22 2.63
CA LYS A 60 -8.20 24.76 3.13
C LYS A 60 -7.00 24.05 2.51
N MET A 61 -6.96 22.72 2.51
CA MET A 61 -5.82 21.95 1.96
C MET A 61 -5.66 22.06 0.44
N SER A 62 -6.72 22.41 -0.30
CA SER A 62 -6.64 22.69 -1.73
C SER A 62 -5.97 24.05 -2.00
N LYS A 63 -6.22 25.04 -1.13
CA LYS A 63 -5.70 26.41 -1.21
C LYS A 63 -4.31 26.57 -0.58
N THR A 64 -3.97 25.74 0.40
CA THR A 64 -2.64 25.74 1.04
C THR A 64 -1.63 25.01 0.15
N GLN A 65 -0.60 25.73 -0.28
CA GLN A 65 0.57 25.11 -0.89
C GLN A 65 1.37 24.33 0.16
N ASP A 66 1.80 23.13 -0.22
CA ASP A 66 2.63 22.30 0.62
C ASP A 66 4.01 22.93 0.81
N LYS A 67 4.42 23.09 2.07
CA LYS A 67 5.70 23.74 2.44
C LYS A 67 6.94 22.94 1.98
N GLN A 68 6.80 21.64 1.75
CA GLN A 68 7.88 20.74 1.35
C GLN A 68 7.89 20.45 -0.17
N LEU A 69 6.74 20.55 -0.85
CA LEU A 69 6.60 20.30 -2.28
C LEU A 69 6.14 21.57 -3.01
N ARG A 70 7.10 22.35 -3.52
CA ARG A 70 6.84 23.53 -4.36
C ARG A 70 5.89 23.19 -5.51
N GLY A 71 4.78 23.91 -5.60
CA GLY A 71 3.81 23.80 -6.69
C GLY A 71 2.71 22.75 -6.53
N LYS A 72 2.63 22.03 -5.38
CA LYS A 72 1.51 21.14 -5.09
C LYS A 72 0.74 21.61 -3.86
N SER A 73 -0.58 21.49 -3.89
CA SER A 73 -1.41 21.64 -2.71
C SER A 73 -1.28 20.43 -1.80
N GLU A 74 -1.53 20.61 -0.51
CA GLU A 74 -1.51 19.53 0.48
C GLU A 74 -2.51 18.41 0.11
N LEU A 75 -3.66 18.80 -0.45
CA LEU A 75 -4.65 17.86 -0.99
C LEU A 75 -4.10 17.08 -2.20
N GLY A 76 -3.32 17.73 -3.07
CA GLY A 76 -2.64 17.09 -4.20
C GLY A 76 -1.56 16.10 -3.75
N VAL A 77 -0.86 16.38 -2.65
CA VAL A 77 0.11 15.47 -2.04
C VAL A 77 -0.60 14.23 -1.48
N LEU A 78 -1.70 14.42 -0.75
CA LEU A 78 -2.52 13.34 -0.19
C LEU A 78 -3.11 12.44 -1.29
N LYS A 79 -3.71 13.03 -2.34
CA LYS A 79 -4.17 12.28 -3.51
C LYS A 79 -3.06 11.44 -4.13
N GLY A 80 -1.83 11.96 -4.14
CA GLY A 80 -0.65 11.22 -4.59
C GLY A 80 -0.35 9.99 -3.74
N TYR A 81 -0.39 10.09 -2.41
CA TYR A 81 -0.19 8.93 -1.52
C TYR A 81 -1.30 7.89 -1.69
N LEU A 82 -2.56 8.33 -1.73
CA LEU A 82 -3.71 7.45 -1.91
C LEU A 82 -3.66 6.69 -3.23
N ASN A 83 -3.31 7.36 -4.33
CA ASN A 83 -3.18 6.70 -5.63
C ASN A 83 -2.08 5.62 -5.63
N VAL A 84 -0.96 5.88 -4.95
CA VAL A 84 0.10 4.87 -4.80
C VAL A 84 -0.38 3.70 -3.95
N ALA A 85 -1.00 3.97 -2.79
CA ALA A 85 -1.50 2.94 -1.90
C ALA A 85 -2.57 2.05 -2.56
N VAL A 86 -3.53 2.65 -3.27
CA VAL A 86 -4.55 1.89 -4.01
C VAL A 86 -3.93 1.00 -5.08
N LYS A 87 -2.93 1.49 -5.83
CA LYS A 87 -2.22 0.68 -6.84
C LYS A 87 -1.55 -0.54 -6.21
N PHE A 88 -0.80 -0.36 -5.13
CA PHE A 88 -0.17 -1.48 -4.43
C PHE A 88 -1.21 -2.43 -3.83
N GLY A 89 -2.32 -1.91 -3.29
CA GLY A 89 -3.41 -2.73 -2.75
C GLY A 89 -4.03 -3.63 -3.81
N ILE A 90 -4.36 -3.08 -4.98
CA ILE A 90 -4.91 -3.86 -6.10
C ILE A 90 -3.92 -4.93 -6.57
N VAL A 91 -2.65 -4.56 -6.74
CA VAL A 91 -1.59 -5.52 -7.13
C VAL A 91 -1.50 -6.67 -6.13
N ASN A 92 -1.54 -6.37 -4.83
CA ASN A 92 -1.50 -7.40 -3.80
C ASN A 92 -2.72 -8.34 -3.87
N ILE A 93 -3.93 -7.80 -4.02
CA ILE A 93 -5.14 -8.62 -4.13
C ILE A 93 -5.06 -9.56 -5.33
N VAL A 94 -4.67 -9.04 -6.50
CA VAL A 94 -4.53 -9.84 -7.72
C VAL A 94 -3.51 -10.96 -7.53
N ILE A 95 -2.33 -10.64 -6.97
CA ILE A 95 -1.26 -11.63 -6.72
C ILE A 95 -1.72 -12.67 -5.68
N GLY A 96 -2.37 -12.25 -4.61
CA GLY A 96 -2.91 -13.15 -3.59
C GLY A 96 -3.93 -14.13 -4.17
N CYS A 97 -4.86 -13.65 -5.00
CA CYS A 97 -5.82 -14.51 -5.69
C CYS A 97 -5.13 -15.51 -6.62
N ILE A 98 -4.16 -15.07 -7.43
CA ILE A 98 -3.39 -15.95 -8.32
C ILE A 98 -2.68 -17.04 -7.51
N LEU A 99 -2.01 -16.67 -6.41
CA LEU A 99 -1.27 -17.62 -5.58
C LEU A 99 -2.19 -18.63 -4.88
N LEU A 100 -3.38 -18.23 -4.42
CA LEU A 100 -4.36 -19.15 -3.85
C LEU A 100 -4.90 -20.14 -4.88
N LEU A 101 -5.18 -19.69 -6.11
CA LEU A 101 -5.59 -20.56 -7.21
C LEU A 101 -4.47 -21.52 -7.62
N MET A 102 -3.24 -21.02 -7.68
CA MET A 102 -2.06 -21.82 -7.99
C MET A 102 -1.80 -22.86 -6.90
N LYS A 103 -1.96 -22.53 -5.62
CA LYS A 103 -1.81 -23.47 -4.48
C LYS A 103 -2.70 -24.70 -4.64
N ASN A 104 -3.95 -24.51 -5.05
CA ASN A 104 -4.89 -25.60 -5.29
C ASN A 104 -4.49 -26.48 -6.49
N LYS A 105 -3.91 -25.91 -7.54
CA LYS A 105 -3.40 -26.66 -8.70
C LYS A 105 -2.00 -27.27 -8.51
N LEU A 106 -1.17 -26.67 -7.65
CA LEU A 106 0.21 -27.13 -7.37
C LEU A 106 0.29 -28.33 -6.43
N LYS A 107 -0.77 -28.64 -5.65
CA LYS A 107 -0.84 -29.94 -4.94
C LYS A 107 -0.67 -31.13 -5.91
N ALA A 108 -0.93 -30.95 -7.20
CA ALA A 108 -0.76 -31.96 -8.24
C ALA A 108 0.59 -31.90 -9.00
N ASN A 109 1.44 -30.88 -8.79
CA ASN A 109 2.69 -30.75 -9.55
C ASN A 109 3.82 -30.17 -8.68
N ILE A 110 4.81 -31.01 -8.35
CA ILE A 110 5.81 -30.84 -7.28
C ILE A 110 6.86 -29.74 -7.58
N ASN A 111 6.78 -29.04 -8.71
CA ASN A 111 7.80 -28.04 -9.03
C ASN A 111 7.41 -26.64 -8.51
N ARG A 112 7.97 -26.25 -7.35
CA ARG A 112 8.04 -24.86 -6.88
C ARG A 112 8.85 -24.02 -7.89
N ASN A 113 8.20 -23.63 -8.96
CA ASN A 113 8.81 -22.92 -10.07
C ASN A 113 9.30 -21.54 -9.61
N ILE A 114 10.39 -21.03 -10.20
CA ILE A 114 10.99 -19.72 -9.88
C ILE A 114 9.93 -18.60 -9.92
N VAL A 115 8.99 -18.69 -10.86
CA VAL A 115 7.84 -17.78 -11.00
C VAL A 115 6.98 -17.70 -9.75
N TYR A 116 6.75 -18.83 -9.05
CA TYR A 116 5.96 -18.86 -7.82
C TYR A 116 6.64 -18.07 -6.70
N ASN A 117 7.96 -18.24 -6.55
CA ASN A 117 8.74 -17.53 -5.53
C ASN A 117 8.78 -16.01 -5.81
N ILE A 118 8.86 -15.62 -7.09
CA ILE A 118 8.78 -14.20 -7.48
C ILE A 118 7.41 -13.61 -7.15
N LEU A 119 6.32 -14.30 -7.50
CA LEU A 119 4.96 -13.85 -7.16
C LEU A 119 4.77 -13.75 -5.65
N SER A 120 5.25 -14.75 -4.90
CA SER A 120 5.17 -14.79 -3.45
C SER A 120 5.91 -13.61 -2.79
N ALA A 121 7.16 -13.35 -3.21
CA ALA A 121 7.95 -12.22 -2.76
C ALA A 121 7.29 -10.89 -3.10
N THR A 122 6.67 -10.80 -4.28
CA THR A 122 5.93 -9.60 -4.69
C THR A 122 4.69 -9.40 -3.80
N GLY A 123 3.94 -10.45 -3.51
CA GLY A 123 2.80 -10.42 -2.58
C GLY A 123 3.19 -9.90 -1.20
N ILE A 124 4.26 -10.46 -0.61
CA ILE A 124 4.76 -10.04 0.71
C ILE A 124 5.24 -8.58 0.71
N SER A 125 6.03 -8.19 -0.29
CA SER A 125 6.50 -6.80 -0.40
C SER A 125 5.32 -5.82 -0.55
N SER A 126 4.34 -6.15 -1.39
CA SER A 126 3.17 -5.31 -1.62
C SER A 126 2.25 -5.22 -0.39
N LEU A 127 2.20 -6.26 0.44
CA LEU A 127 1.50 -6.23 1.73
C LEU A 127 2.19 -5.27 2.70
N ALA A 128 3.51 -5.38 2.83
CA ALA A 128 4.31 -4.50 3.69
C ALA A 128 4.21 -3.03 3.25
N ASP A 129 4.29 -2.78 1.93
CA ASP A 129 4.17 -1.44 1.36
C ASP A 129 2.82 -0.80 1.67
N ASN A 130 1.72 -1.55 1.61
CA ASN A 130 0.40 -1.04 1.97
C ASN A 130 0.28 -0.70 3.45
N ILE A 131 0.84 -1.53 4.34
CA ILE A 131 0.85 -1.27 5.79
C ILE A 131 1.66 0.00 6.08
N PHE A 132 2.83 0.16 5.44
CA PHE A 132 3.65 1.36 5.55
C PHE A 132 2.90 2.60 5.05
N LEU A 133 2.26 2.52 3.88
CA LEU A 133 1.47 3.62 3.32
C LEU A 133 0.28 3.98 4.21
N MET A 134 -0.35 3.00 4.85
CA MET A 134 -1.43 3.22 5.82
C MET A 134 -0.93 4.04 7.00
N TYR A 135 0.20 3.65 7.58
CA TYR A 135 0.82 4.39 8.68
C TYR A 135 1.14 5.84 8.30
N VAL A 136 1.76 6.05 7.14
CA VAL A 136 2.11 7.37 6.65
C VAL A 136 0.88 8.23 6.38
N LEU A 137 -0.16 7.67 5.76
CA LEU A 137 -1.42 8.37 5.48
C LEU A 137 -2.14 8.75 6.77
N PHE A 138 -2.16 7.85 7.75
CA PHE A 138 -2.80 8.09 9.05
C PHE A 138 -2.12 9.24 9.80
N ILE A 139 -0.79 9.24 9.90
CA ILE A 139 -0.04 10.33 10.52
C ILE A 139 -0.22 11.64 9.76
N PHE A 140 -0.20 11.58 8.43
CA PHE A 140 -0.42 12.76 7.60
C PHE A 140 -1.79 13.40 7.88
N MET A 141 -2.84 12.59 7.99
CA MET A 141 -4.18 13.06 8.32
C MET A 141 -4.28 13.62 9.74
N ILE A 142 -3.76 12.90 10.74
CA ILE A 142 -3.79 13.34 12.15
C ILE A 142 -3.08 14.67 12.34
N ASN A 143 -1.84 14.79 11.84
CA ASN A 143 -1.05 16.00 12.02
C ASN A 143 -1.75 17.23 11.43
N ARG A 144 -2.53 17.06 10.35
CA ARG A 144 -3.26 18.15 9.69
C ARG A 144 -4.63 18.43 10.30
N GLN A 145 -5.27 17.44 10.91
CA GLN A 145 -6.49 17.65 11.68
C GLN A 145 -6.22 18.35 13.02
N LEU A 146 -5.13 18.01 13.70
CA LEU A 146 -4.76 18.59 15.00
C LEU A 146 -4.26 20.04 14.91
N TRP A 147 -3.55 20.40 13.85
CA TRP A 147 -3.05 21.77 13.63
C TRP A 147 -4.08 22.74 13.03
N ASN A 148 -5.35 22.31 12.95
CA ASN A 148 -6.46 23.13 12.44
C ASN A 148 -7.51 23.44 13.53
N LYS A 149 -7.15 23.27 14.81
CA LYS A 149 -7.84 23.91 15.93
C LYS A 149 -7.24 25.28 16.18
#